data_AF-A0A172UF14-F1
#
_entry.id   AF-A0A172UF14-F1
#
_cell.length_a   1.000
_cell.length_b   1.000
_cell.length_c   1.000
_cell.angle_alpha   90.00
_cell.angle_beta   90.00
_cell.angle_gamma   90.00
#
_symmetry.space_group_name_H-M   'P 1'
#
loop_
_entity.id
_entity.type
_entity.pdbx_description
1 polymer ?
#
loop_
_entity_poly.entity_id
_entity_poly.type
_entity_poly.pdbx_seq_one_letter_code
_entity_poly.pdbx_strand_id
1 'polypeptide(L)'
;MADLKGNFPQVAFFKPVGSKNQHPGYSTIQDADAEVREVVEVIRNSSIWPSTAIIITYDEYGGLWDHVAPPVIDHWGPGTRIPAIVVSPFAKKGYVDHIVYDTTSILKLIETRFDLESLTDRDAKADDLRNAFNFK
;
A
#
# COMPACT_ATOMS: atom_id res chain seq x y z
N MET A 1 10.13 4.76 17.66
CA MET A 1 10.16 3.81 16.53
C MET A 1 9.90 2.42 17.08
N ALA A 2 9.10 1.60 16.39
CA ALA A 2 8.83 0.22 16.82
C ALA A 2 10.13 -0.59 16.91
N ASP A 3 10.16 -1.59 17.79
CA ASP A 3 11.29 -2.51 17.87
C ASP A 3 11.33 -3.38 16.61
N LEU A 4 12.24 -3.04 15.68
CA LEU A 4 12.47 -3.81 14.45
C LEU A 4 13.28 -5.09 14.72
N LYS A 5 13.47 -5.48 15.98
CA LYS A 5 14.14 -6.71 16.40
C LYS A 5 13.12 -7.67 16.99
N GLY A 6 12.97 -8.84 16.36
CA GLY A 6 12.29 -10.04 16.91
C GLY A 6 10.78 -9.96 17.15
N ASN A 7 10.22 -8.79 17.44
CA ASN A 7 8.83 -8.59 17.90
C ASN A 7 8.00 -7.67 16.98
N PHE A 8 8.46 -7.44 15.75
CA PHE A 8 7.70 -6.62 14.81
C PHE A 8 6.39 -7.34 14.41
N PRO A 9 5.24 -6.64 14.38
CA PRO A 9 3.97 -7.27 14.02
C PRO A 9 3.98 -7.81 12.59
N GLN A 10 3.23 -8.88 12.35
CA GLN A 10 3.08 -9.50 11.03
C GLN A 10 2.45 -8.55 9.99
N VAL A 11 1.58 -7.65 10.45
CA VAL A 11 0.94 -6.60 9.66
C VAL A 11 1.02 -5.29 10.44
N ALA A 12 1.50 -4.23 9.81
CA ALA A 12 1.57 -2.90 10.39
C ALA A 12 1.00 -1.86 9.41
N PHE A 13 0.15 -0.97 9.91
CA PHE A 13 -0.31 0.21 9.18
C PHE A 13 0.40 1.44 9.76
N PHE A 14 1.05 2.21 8.90
CA PHE A 14 1.69 3.46 9.27
C PHE A 14 1.02 4.61 8.53
N LYS A 15 0.55 5.61 9.29
CA LYS A 15 -0.01 6.84 8.76
C LYS A 15 0.88 8.01 9.21
N PRO A 16 1.56 8.72 8.29
CA PRO A 16 2.25 9.95 8.63
C PRO A 16 1.29 10.97 9.28
N VAL A 17 1.80 11.73 10.24
CA VAL A 17 1.01 12.70 11.03
C VAL A 17 1.44 14.13 10.72
N GLY A 18 0.53 15.08 10.92
CA GLY A 18 0.79 16.50 10.69
C GLY A 18 1.12 16.81 9.23
N SER A 19 2.13 17.64 8.98
CA SER A 19 2.51 18.13 7.65
C SER A 19 3.20 17.10 6.75
N LYS A 20 3.25 15.82 7.14
CA LYS A 20 4.03 14.76 6.49
C LYS A 20 3.21 13.75 5.69
N ASN A 21 1.96 14.06 5.36
CA ASN A 21 0.99 13.10 4.82
C ASN A 21 0.49 13.41 3.40
N GLN A 22 1.05 14.43 2.73
CA GLN A 22 0.65 14.89 1.39
C GLN A 22 -0.79 15.39 1.26
N HIS A 23 -1.52 15.53 2.36
CA HIS A 23 -2.84 16.13 2.33
C HIS A 23 -2.79 17.59 1.82
N PRO A 24 -3.63 17.97 0.85
CA PRO A 24 -3.70 19.33 0.35
C PRO A 24 -3.98 20.35 1.46
N GLY A 25 -3.37 21.53 1.33
CA GLY A 25 -3.66 22.69 2.18
C GLY A 25 -2.80 22.85 3.43
N TYR A 26 -2.23 21.78 3.99
CA TYR A 26 -1.39 21.88 5.20
C TYR A 26 -0.13 21.02 5.21
N SER A 27 0.10 20.21 4.18
CA SER A 27 1.31 19.40 4.03
C SER A 27 2.05 19.74 2.74
N THR A 28 3.28 19.25 2.62
CA THR A 28 4.07 19.35 1.38
C THR A 28 4.42 17.97 0.86
N ILE A 29 4.63 17.87 -0.46
CA ILE A 29 5.11 16.63 -1.08
C ILE A 29 6.49 16.29 -0.52
N GLN A 30 7.36 17.29 -0.38
CA GLN A 30 8.74 17.15 0.06
C GLN A 30 8.86 16.57 1.47
N ASP A 31 8.13 17.11 2.45
CA ASP A 31 8.21 16.64 3.84
C ASP A 31 7.68 15.21 3.98
N ALA A 32 6.62 14.89 3.24
CA ALA A 32 6.03 13.57 3.26
C ALA A 32 6.88 12.52 2.52
N ASP A 33 7.46 12.87 1.37
CA ASP A 33 8.39 11.99 0.65
C ASP A 33 9.63 11.71 1.50
N ALA A 34 10.10 12.70 2.27
CA ALA A 34 11.20 12.52 3.22
C ALA A 34 10.83 11.53 4.34
N GLU A 35 9.59 11.57 4.84
CA GLU A 35 9.07 10.62 5.84
C GLU A 35 8.98 9.20 5.24
N VAL A 36 8.41 9.06 4.04
CA VAL A 36 8.32 7.78 3.32
C VAL A 36 9.72 7.19 3.13
N ARG A 37 10.69 8.01 2.67
CA ARG A 37 12.09 7.61 2.51
C ARG A 37 12.67 7.11 3.82
N GLU A 38 12.50 7.84 4.92
CA GLU A 38 13.02 7.45 6.24
C GLU A 38 12.48 6.11 6.69
N VAL A 39 11.15 5.90 6.60
CA VAL A 39 10.52 4.63 6.97
C VAL A 39 11.04 3.48 6.11
N VAL A 40 11.11 3.66 4.79
CA VAL A 40 11.62 2.64 3.87
C VAL A 40 13.08 2.30 4.14
N GLU A 41 13.93 3.32 4.37
CA GLU A 41 15.36 3.11 4.68
C GLU A 41 15.56 2.37 6.00
N VAL A 42 14.85 2.77 7.04
CA VAL A 42 14.91 2.12 8.36
C VAL A 42 14.51 0.65 8.27
N ILE A 43 13.42 0.33 7.55
CA ILE A 43 13.01 -1.06 7.34
C ILE A 43 14.04 -1.80 6.49
N ARG A 44 14.52 -1.21 5.39
CA ARG A 44 15.49 -1.84 4.47
C ARG A 44 16.82 -2.18 5.14
N ASN A 45 17.24 -1.39 6.13
CA ASN A 45 18.47 -1.61 6.90
C ASN A 45 18.28 -2.49 8.14
N SER A 46 17.07 -3.00 8.39
CA SER A 46 16.76 -3.83 9.55
C SER A 46 16.88 -5.32 9.25
N SER A 47 16.89 -6.15 10.30
CA SER A 47 16.94 -7.61 10.16
C SER A 47 15.64 -8.22 9.60
N ILE A 48 14.53 -7.48 9.57
CA ILE A 48 13.25 -7.98 9.03
C ILE A 48 13.12 -7.80 7.52
N TRP A 49 13.95 -6.93 6.91
CA TRP A 49 13.89 -6.61 5.47
C TRP A 49 13.82 -7.83 4.54
N PRO A 50 14.61 -8.91 4.73
CA PRO A 50 14.58 -10.08 3.84
C PRO A 50 13.20 -10.73 3.71
N SER A 51 12.30 -10.47 4.65
CA SER A 51 10.94 -11.01 4.70
C SER A 51 9.85 -9.93 4.68
N THR A 52 10.15 -8.69 4.31
CA THR A 52 9.19 -7.57 4.35
C THR A 52 8.66 -7.20 2.97
N ALA A 53 7.37 -6.86 2.91
CA ALA A 53 6.76 -6.10 1.83
C ALA A 53 6.20 -4.78 2.39
N ILE A 54 6.55 -3.67 1.76
CA ILE A 54 6.03 -2.33 2.06
C ILE A 54 5.11 -1.95 0.91
N ILE A 55 3.88 -1.53 1.23
CA ILE A 55 2.91 -1.00 0.27
C ILE A 55 2.72 0.47 0.62
N ILE A 56 3.12 1.36 -0.29
CA ILE A 56 2.93 2.80 -0.17
C ILE A 56 1.72 3.15 -1.03
N THR A 57 0.69 3.72 -0.42
CA THR A 57 -0.56 4.08 -1.10
C THR A 57 -1.19 5.30 -0.42
N TYR A 58 -2.28 5.77 -0.98
CA TYR A 58 -3.03 6.93 -0.53
C TYR A 58 -4.42 6.51 -0.05
N ASP A 59 -5.05 7.32 0.79
CA ASP A 59 -6.45 7.13 1.18
C ASP A 59 -7.42 7.71 0.14
N GLU A 60 -7.01 8.80 -0.53
CA GLU A 60 -7.80 9.49 -1.55
C GLU A 60 -6.91 10.25 -2.57
N TYR A 61 -7.52 10.98 -3.50
CA TYR A 61 -6.87 11.55 -4.71
C TYR A 61 -6.55 13.06 -4.63
N GLY A 62 -6.79 13.68 -3.48
CA GLY A 62 -6.55 15.09 -3.17
C GLY A 62 -7.47 16.07 -3.89
N GLY A 63 -8.52 15.61 -4.58
CA GLY A 63 -9.31 16.47 -5.49
C GLY A 63 -8.61 16.76 -6.82
N LEU A 64 -7.48 16.11 -7.11
CA LEU A 64 -6.72 16.31 -8.34
C LEU A 64 -7.37 15.57 -9.53
N TRP A 65 -7.13 16.07 -10.73
CA TRP A 65 -7.70 15.45 -11.93
C TRP A 65 -6.95 14.17 -12.32
N ASP A 66 -7.69 13.11 -12.63
CA ASP A 66 -7.22 11.91 -13.30
C ASP A 66 -8.05 11.66 -14.57
N HIS A 67 -7.40 11.20 -15.64
CA HIS A 67 -8.05 11.01 -16.94
C HIS A 67 -8.89 9.73 -17.04
N VAL A 68 -8.71 8.78 -16.13
CA VAL A 68 -9.45 7.51 -16.15
C VAL A 68 -10.68 7.67 -15.28
N ALA A 69 -11.85 7.47 -15.89
CA ALA A 69 -13.10 7.43 -15.16
C ALA A 69 -13.08 6.30 -14.12
N PRO A 70 -13.53 6.55 -12.87
CA PRO A 70 -13.62 5.52 -11.85
C PRO A 70 -14.48 4.33 -12.31
N PRO A 71 -14.04 3.07 -12.11
CA PRO A 71 -14.88 1.91 -12.33
C PRO A 71 -16.14 1.94 -11.46
N VAL A 72 -17.24 1.41 -11.97
CA VAL A 72 -18.50 1.26 -11.21
C VAL A 72 -18.71 -0.20 -10.86
N ILE A 73 -18.30 -0.60 -9.65
CA ILE A 73 -18.41 -2.00 -9.19
C ILE A 73 -19.61 -2.23 -8.26
N ASP A 74 -20.02 -1.21 -7.51
CA ASP A 74 -21.18 -1.21 -6.62
C ASP A 74 -21.70 0.23 -6.42
N HIS A 75 -22.65 0.43 -5.50
CA HIS A 75 -23.20 1.75 -5.20
C HIS A 75 -22.15 2.77 -4.73
N TRP A 76 -21.07 2.30 -4.12
CA TRP A 76 -20.00 3.13 -3.58
C TRP A 76 -18.84 3.30 -4.59
N GLY A 77 -18.64 2.30 -5.45
CA GLY A 77 -17.55 2.22 -6.43
C GLY A 77 -16.16 2.29 -5.78
N PRO A 78 -15.07 1.92 -6.46
CA PRO A 78 -13.80 2.61 -6.23
C PRO A 78 -13.94 4.05 -6.73
N GLY A 79 -13.27 4.98 -6.04
CA GLY A 79 -13.18 6.37 -6.47
C GLY A 79 -12.11 6.57 -7.56
N THR A 80 -11.68 7.81 -7.72
CA THR A 80 -10.54 8.18 -8.57
C THR A 80 -9.30 7.35 -8.23
N ARG A 81 -8.50 7.01 -9.26
CA ARG A 81 -7.27 6.25 -9.08
C ARG A 81 -6.31 6.96 -8.14
N ILE A 82 -5.60 6.17 -7.35
CA ILE A 82 -4.51 6.60 -6.48
C ILE A 82 -3.23 5.84 -6.81
N PRO A 83 -2.04 6.39 -6.53
CA PRO A 83 -0.79 5.65 -6.66
C PRO A 83 -0.72 4.48 -5.66
N ALA A 84 -0.14 3.37 -6.09
CA ALA A 84 0.25 2.26 -5.22
C ALA A 84 1.65 1.78 -5.63
N ILE A 85 2.57 1.70 -4.67
CA ILE A 85 3.96 1.30 -4.88
C ILE A 85 4.30 0.16 -3.93
N VAL A 86 4.83 -0.94 -4.49
CA VAL A 86 5.30 -2.09 -3.74
C VAL A 86 6.83 -2.06 -3.64
N VAL A 87 7.36 -2.10 -2.41
CA VAL A 87 8.79 -2.13 -2.12
C VAL A 87 9.11 -3.38 -1.29
N SER A 88 9.85 -4.32 -1.85
CA SER A 88 10.16 -5.60 -1.22
C SER A 88 11.36 -6.30 -1.88
N PRO A 89 12.11 -7.18 -1.18
CA PRO A 89 13.02 -8.11 -1.83
C PRO A 89 12.33 -9.01 -2.87
N PHE A 90 11.05 -9.28 -2.68
CA PHE A 90 10.23 -10.12 -3.57
C PHE A 90 9.57 -9.33 -4.70
N ALA A 91 9.63 -7.99 -4.69
CA ALA A 91 8.94 -7.19 -5.71
C ALA A 91 9.58 -7.39 -7.09
N LYS A 92 8.74 -7.49 -8.13
CA LYS A 92 9.20 -7.43 -9.52
C LYS A 92 9.86 -6.06 -9.76
N LYS A 93 11.08 -6.07 -10.29
CA LYS A 93 11.87 -4.84 -10.50
C LYS A 93 11.52 -4.18 -11.83
N GLY A 94 11.35 -2.86 -11.83
CA GLY A 94 11.04 -2.10 -13.05
C GLY A 94 9.70 -2.50 -13.68
N TYR A 95 8.77 -3.01 -12.87
CA TYR A 95 7.50 -3.56 -13.33
C TYR A 95 6.36 -2.61 -12.98
N VAL A 96 5.49 -2.38 -13.96
CA VAL A 96 4.21 -1.69 -13.76
C VAL A 96 3.12 -2.75 -13.87
N ASP A 97 2.39 -2.93 -12.77
CA ASP A 97 1.23 -3.81 -12.75
C ASP A 97 0.01 -3.06 -13.30
N HIS A 98 -0.73 -3.72 -14.19
CA HIS A 98 -1.91 -3.16 -14.85
C HIS A 98 -3.20 -3.85 -14.43
N ILE A 99 -3.14 -4.80 -13.49
CA ILE A 99 -4.35 -5.33 -12.85
C ILE A 99 -5.06 -4.19 -12.13
N VAL A 100 -6.39 -4.20 -12.18
CA VAL A 100 -7.22 -3.19 -11.51
C VAL A 100 -7.35 -3.58 -10.04
N TYR A 101 -6.79 -2.74 -9.17
CA TYR A 101 -6.87 -2.90 -7.73
C TYR A 101 -7.73 -1.79 -7.11
N ASP A 102 -8.29 -2.06 -5.93
CA ASP A 102 -8.81 -1.02 -5.04
C ASP A 102 -8.16 -1.15 -3.65
N THR A 103 -8.57 -0.32 -2.68
CA THR A 103 -7.96 -0.35 -1.34
C THR A 103 -8.17 -1.69 -0.60
N THR A 104 -9.19 -2.47 -0.98
CA THR A 104 -9.44 -3.81 -0.42
C THR A 104 -8.47 -4.86 -0.94
N SER A 105 -7.75 -4.61 -2.04
CA SER A 105 -6.69 -5.50 -2.54
C SER A 105 -5.54 -5.69 -1.54
N ILE A 106 -5.32 -4.73 -0.65
CA ILE A 106 -4.36 -4.86 0.47
C ILE A 106 -4.89 -5.88 1.49
N LEU A 107 -6.17 -5.79 1.83
CA LEU A 107 -6.83 -6.74 2.72
C LEU A 107 -6.82 -8.14 2.11
N LYS A 108 -7.13 -8.27 0.81
CA LYS A 108 -7.08 -9.54 0.09
C LYS A 108 -5.68 -10.17 0.08
N LEU A 109 -4.62 -9.36 -0.03
CA LEU A 109 -3.25 -9.84 0.09
C LEU A 109 -2.97 -10.40 1.49
N ILE A 110 -3.43 -9.72 2.56
CA ILE A 110 -3.28 -10.18 3.95
C ILE A 110 -4.04 -11.50 4.13
N GLU A 111 -5.30 -11.56 3.70
CA GLU A 111 -6.12 -12.78 3.77
C GLU A 111 -5.43 -13.95 3.09
N THR A 112 -4.97 -13.75 1.86
CA THR A 112 -4.29 -14.79 1.07
C THR A 112 -2.98 -15.22 1.72
N ARG A 113 -2.23 -14.30 2.33
CA ARG A 113 -0.95 -14.60 2.98
C ARG A 113 -1.11 -15.43 4.25
N PHE A 114 -2.18 -15.18 5.01
CA PHE A 114 -2.41 -15.77 6.33
C PHE A 114 -3.53 -16.82 6.35
N ASP A 115 -4.07 -17.18 5.18
CA ASP A 115 -5.16 -18.15 5.04
C ASP A 115 -6.39 -17.76 5.87
N LEU A 116 -6.82 -16.50 5.73
CA LEU A 116 -7.97 -15.95 6.45
C LEU A 116 -9.20 -15.88 5.52
N GLU A 117 -10.37 -15.99 6.12
CA GLU A 117 -11.64 -15.71 5.44
C GLU A 117 -11.77 -14.21 5.13
N SER A 118 -12.44 -13.89 4.01
CA SER A 118 -12.76 -12.51 3.68
C SER A 118 -13.80 -11.92 4.62
N LEU A 119 -13.70 -10.62 4.91
CA LEU A 119 -14.60 -9.93 5.84
C LEU A 119 -15.94 -9.57 5.21
N THR A 120 -15.97 -9.35 3.90
CA THR A 120 -17.17 -8.96 3.14
C THR A 120 -17.18 -9.58 1.74
N ASP A 121 -18.22 -9.27 0.96
CA ASP A 121 -18.25 -9.61 -0.47
C ASP A 121 -17.26 -8.80 -1.31
N ARG A 122 -16.76 -7.66 -0.81
CA ARG A 122 -15.96 -6.71 -1.61
C ARG A 122 -14.50 -7.14 -1.70
N ASP A 123 -13.87 -7.34 -0.56
CA ASP A 123 -12.56 -7.98 -0.43
C ASP A 123 -12.57 -9.41 -0.97
N ALA A 124 -13.65 -10.17 -0.78
CA ALA A 124 -13.78 -11.51 -1.38
C ALA A 124 -13.59 -11.50 -2.91
N LYS A 125 -14.08 -10.45 -3.59
CA LYS A 125 -14.02 -10.29 -5.06
C LYS A 125 -12.82 -9.48 -5.55
N ALA A 126 -12.03 -8.89 -4.66
CA ALA A 126 -10.87 -8.10 -5.05
C ALA A 126 -9.74 -9.00 -5.58
N ASP A 127 -8.99 -8.49 -6.56
CA ASP A 127 -7.70 -9.05 -6.91
C ASP A 127 -6.68 -8.73 -5.81
N ASP A 128 -5.79 -9.68 -5.49
CA ASP A 128 -4.69 -9.45 -4.57
C ASP A 128 -3.44 -8.91 -5.28
N LEU A 129 -2.55 -8.27 -4.52
CA LEU A 129 -1.33 -7.67 -5.05
C LEU A 129 -0.22 -8.69 -5.37
N ARG A 130 -0.46 -10.02 -5.37
CA ARG A 130 0.61 -11.02 -5.56
C ARG A 130 1.26 -10.90 -6.94
N ASN A 131 0.56 -10.40 -7.95
CA ASN A 131 1.16 -10.17 -9.27
C ASN A 131 2.31 -9.14 -9.23
N ALA A 132 2.40 -8.27 -8.22
CA ALA A 132 3.54 -7.37 -8.04
C ALA A 132 4.82 -8.09 -7.55
N PHE A 133 4.72 -9.35 -7.14
CA PHE A 133 5.81 -10.11 -6.52
C PHE A 133 6.29 -11.28 -7.38
N ASN A 134 7.52 -11.71 -7.10
CA ASN A 134 8.12 -12.94 -7.59
C ASN A 134 8.66 -13.72 -6.39
N PHE A 135 7.81 -14.58 -5.83
CA PHE A 135 8.18 -15.53 -4.79
C PHE A 135 8.85 -16.73 -5.46
N LYS A 136 10.18 -16.71 -5.53
CA LYS A 136 10.97 -17.87 -5.95
C LYS A 136 11.14 -18.86 -4.81
#